data_AF-A0A1S1MQV5-F1
#
_entry.id   AF-A0A1S1MQV5-F1
#
_cell.length_a   1.000
_cell.length_b   1.000
_cell.length_c   1.000
_cell.angle_alpha   90.00
_cell.angle_beta   90.00
_cell.angle_gamma   90.00
#
_symmetry.space_group_name_H-M   'P 1'
#
loop_
_entity.id
_entity.type
_entity.pdbx_description
1 polymer ?
#
loop_
_entity_poly.entity_id
_entity_poly.type
_entity_poly.pdbx_seq_one_letter_code
_entity_poly.pdbx_strand_id
1 'polypeptide(L)'
;MSHVIVKAVRCQNAETLSEYRASQMKEARWKNVTQGISDKDLDSNFEFLNGAVLNRDAGGEILLTTTGLFGPIRSGTLVHLDANAHNQVIQSERAPSDEQDTLITHLNNLHNEYTHRPPSREHALLVNGFWSATVDGAGITGLDGSANVFGSTGQLICDVDELCFPLLRYGDSRESQEHYERTLAYYGGKLLKPHEEFALGFNQDLWGIQYDQKLPQYVTEYQFGPTKGGGLFVEHHPFPHIWLPAQGKDPVFGRHTTSRILLGRRVDTQQEDNYFRTVTTEQYHFSMFEIPLNGSALAIRPQCIHNDSFTDGAQTVFLANTAANTVALRHSVPINRMFAGDKPFHREHE
;
A
#
# COMPACT_ATOMS: atom_id res chain seq x y z
N MET A 1 -3.50 2.03 -4.02
CA MET A 1 -2.83 2.77 -5.11
C MET A 1 -1.79 1.89 -5.81
N SER A 2 -1.89 0.57 -5.66
CA SER A 2 -0.78 -0.38 -5.79
C SER A 2 -0.84 -1.23 -7.07
N HIS A 3 -1.75 -0.87 -7.98
CA HIS A 3 -1.90 -1.54 -9.26
C HIS A 3 -1.00 -0.91 -10.30
N VAL A 4 0.21 -1.45 -10.45
CA VAL A 4 1.05 -1.21 -11.64
C VAL A 4 0.46 -2.06 -12.77
N ILE A 5 -0.22 -1.41 -13.72
CA ILE A 5 -0.69 -2.10 -14.92
C ILE A 5 0.44 -2.06 -15.93
N VAL A 6 1.21 -3.14 -16.01
CA VAL A 6 2.20 -3.33 -17.08
C VAL A 6 1.42 -3.68 -18.35
N LYS A 7 1.07 -2.67 -19.16
CA LYS A 7 0.74 -2.93 -20.55
C LYS A 7 2.05 -3.33 -21.22
N ALA A 8 2.15 -4.56 -21.72
CA ALA A 8 3.27 -4.95 -22.57
C ALA A 8 3.27 -4.06 -23.81
N VAL A 9 4.13 -3.05 -23.84
CA VAL A 9 4.23 -2.15 -24.98
C VAL A 9 5.28 -2.72 -25.91
N ARG A 10 4.82 -3.24 -27.05
CA ARG A 10 5.73 -3.61 -28.14
C ARG A 10 6.33 -2.32 -28.69
N CYS A 11 7.65 -2.16 -28.56
CA CYS A 11 8.38 -1.16 -29.33
C CYS A 11 7.91 -1.25 -30.78
N GLN A 12 7.49 -0.12 -31.37
CA GLN A 12 7.23 -0.09 -32.80
C GLN A 12 8.55 -0.43 -33.51
N ASN A 13 8.50 -1.28 -34.52
CA ASN A 13 9.70 -1.82 -35.17
C ASN A 13 10.70 -0.70 -35.49
N ALA A 14 11.88 -0.74 -34.85
CA ALA A 14 13.05 0.16 -34.94
C ALA A 14 13.25 1.25 -33.85
N GLU A 15 12.36 1.41 -32.88
CA GLU A 15 12.59 2.35 -31.76
C GLU A 15 13.56 1.76 -30.71
N THR A 16 14.56 2.54 -30.26
CA THR A 16 15.41 2.18 -29.12
C THR A 16 14.68 2.39 -27.79
N LEU A 17 15.08 1.68 -26.72
CA LEU A 17 14.49 1.86 -25.38
C LEU A 17 14.56 3.32 -24.89
N SER A 18 15.66 4.02 -25.22
CA SER A 18 15.84 5.43 -24.88
C SER A 18 14.86 6.35 -25.62
N GLU A 19 14.57 6.08 -26.89
CA GLU A 19 13.59 6.82 -27.69
C GLU A 19 12.16 6.57 -27.17
N TYR A 20 11.84 5.31 -26.90
CA TYR A 20 10.57 4.91 -26.30
C TYR A 20 10.34 5.61 -24.95
N ARG A 21 11.33 5.56 -24.05
CA ARG A 21 11.33 6.27 -22.77
C ARG A 21 11.09 7.76 -22.96
N ALA A 22 11.88 8.41 -23.82
CA ALA A 22 11.76 9.84 -24.08
C ALA A 22 10.39 10.23 -24.67
N SER A 23 9.76 9.33 -25.43
CA SER A 23 8.40 9.50 -25.94
C SER A 23 7.36 9.40 -24.82
N GLN A 24 7.44 8.34 -24.01
CA GLN A 24 6.53 8.09 -22.89
C GLN A 24 6.58 9.19 -21.82
N MET A 25 7.77 9.70 -21.50
CA MET A 25 7.96 10.75 -20.51
C MET A 25 7.44 12.14 -20.95
N LYS A 26 7.01 12.29 -22.22
CA LYS A 26 6.29 13.49 -22.69
C LYS A 26 4.79 13.44 -22.39
N GLU A 27 4.26 12.28 -21.98
CA GLU A 27 2.85 12.15 -21.63
C GLU A 27 2.50 12.98 -20.40
N ALA A 28 1.26 13.50 -20.33
CA ALA A 28 0.82 14.40 -19.28
C ALA A 28 0.98 13.83 -17.85
N ARG A 29 0.93 12.51 -17.70
CA ARG A 29 1.13 11.80 -16.41
C ARG A 29 2.55 11.91 -15.86
N TRP A 30 3.53 12.22 -16.69
CA TRP A 30 4.92 12.41 -16.26
C TRP A 30 5.25 13.85 -15.87
N LYS A 31 4.38 14.81 -16.16
CA LYS A 31 4.63 16.26 -16.01
C LYS A 31 5.06 16.66 -14.59
N ASN A 32 4.51 16.00 -13.57
CA ASN A 32 4.72 16.34 -12.16
C ASN A 32 5.66 15.36 -11.44
N VAL A 33 6.29 14.43 -12.16
CA VAL A 33 7.09 13.36 -11.56
C VAL A 33 8.52 13.84 -11.30
N THR A 34 8.89 13.97 -10.04
CA THR A 34 10.27 14.23 -9.62
C THR A 34 11.03 12.91 -9.47
N GLN A 35 12.17 12.78 -10.16
CA GLN A 35 12.95 11.54 -10.18
C GLN A 35 14.14 11.61 -9.21
N GLY A 36 14.14 10.73 -8.21
CA GLY A 36 15.26 10.45 -7.31
C GLY A 36 15.96 9.12 -7.62
N ILE A 37 15.77 8.61 -8.84
CA ILE A 37 16.39 7.39 -9.39
C ILE A 37 17.44 7.79 -10.45
N SER A 38 18.45 6.94 -10.68
CA SER A 38 19.41 7.16 -11.76
C SER A 38 18.81 6.84 -13.14
N ASP A 39 19.33 7.45 -14.21
CA ASP A 39 18.90 7.11 -15.58
C ASP A 39 19.08 5.62 -15.88
N LYS A 40 20.17 5.02 -15.37
CA LYS A 40 20.45 3.59 -15.53
C LYS A 40 19.39 2.72 -14.85
N ASP A 41 18.97 3.11 -13.65
CA ASP A 41 17.94 2.43 -12.88
C ASP A 41 16.58 2.52 -13.55
N LEU A 42 16.25 3.72 -14.05
CA LEU A 42 15.04 3.97 -14.82
C LEU A 42 15.01 3.13 -16.09
N ASP A 43 16.10 3.09 -16.86
CA ASP A 43 16.18 2.31 -18.09
C ASP A 43 16.03 0.81 -17.84
N SER A 44 16.68 0.31 -16.80
CA SER A 44 16.64 -1.12 -16.47
C SER A 44 15.25 -1.60 -15.99
N ASN A 45 14.39 -0.68 -15.57
CA ASN A 45 13.08 -0.97 -14.99
C ASN A 45 11.94 -0.15 -15.61
N PHE A 46 12.15 0.37 -16.82
CA PHE A 46 11.29 1.42 -17.36
C PHE A 46 9.84 0.97 -17.50
N GLU A 47 9.57 -0.24 -17.98
CA GLU A 47 8.19 -0.72 -18.16
C GLU A 47 7.40 -0.75 -16.83
N PHE A 48 8.04 -1.24 -15.76
CA PHE A 48 7.46 -1.28 -14.42
C PHE A 48 7.22 0.12 -13.87
N LEU A 49 8.24 0.98 -13.88
CA LEU A 49 8.16 2.34 -13.35
C LEU A 49 7.20 3.21 -14.17
N ASN A 50 7.20 3.05 -15.49
CA ASN A 50 6.24 3.69 -16.38
C ASN A 50 4.82 3.23 -16.09
N GLY A 51 4.58 1.93 -15.82
CA GLY A 51 3.27 1.44 -15.40
C GLY A 51 2.80 2.01 -14.05
N ALA A 52 3.73 2.40 -13.19
CA ALA A 52 3.47 2.99 -11.87
C ALA A 52 3.22 4.51 -11.93
N VAL A 53 3.57 5.18 -13.03
CA VAL A 53 3.24 6.60 -13.23
C VAL A 53 1.80 6.72 -13.72
N LEU A 54 0.92 7.22 -12.87
CA LEU A 54 -0.52 7.26 -13.06
C LEU A 54 -1.06 8.68 -12.96
N ASN A 55 -2.08 8.97 -13.76
CA ASN A 55 -3.05 10.03 -13.51
C ASN A 55 -4.43 9.38 -13.46
N ARG A 56 -5.21 9.70 -12.42
CA ARG A 56 -6.61 9.33 -12.29
C ARG A 56 -7.42 10.61 -12.21
N ASP A 57 -8.40 10.73 -13.08
CA ASP A 57 -9.30 11.87 -13.13
C ASP A 57 -10.77 11.43 -13.08
N ALA A 58 -11.62 12.34 -12.60
CA ALA A 58 -13.06 12.25 -12.72
C ALA A 58 -13.62 13.63 -13.03
N GLY A 59 -14.46 13.75 -14.06
CA GLY A 59 -15.05 15.03 -14.45
C GLY A 59 -14.03 16.10 -14.86
N GLY A 60 -12.82 15.71 -15.29
CA GLY A 60 -11.74 16.64 -15.64
C GLY A 60 -10.90 17.12 -14.45
N GLU A 61 -11.21 16.66 -13.23
CA GLU A 61 -10.40 16.93 -12.04
C GLU A 61 -9.45 15.76 -11.76
N ILE A 62 -8.17 16.06 -11.50
CA ILE A 62 -7.18 15.06 -11.10
C ILE A 62 -7.48 14.64 -9.65
N LEU A 63 -7.75 13.36 -9.45
CA LEU A 63 -8.01 12.74 -8.15
C LEU A 63 -6.80 12.06 -7.54
N LEU A 64 -5.91 11.54 -8.40
CA LEU A 64 -4.63 10.95 -8.00
C LEU A 64 -3.60 11.15 -9.10
N THR A 65 -2.37 11.47 -8.72
CA THR A 65 -1.23 11.55 -9.65
C THR A 65 0.04 11.02 -9.01
N THR A 66 0.94 10.46 -9.81
CA THR A 66 2.30 10.14 -9.38
C THR A 66 3.14 11.42 -9.38
N THR A 67 3.77 11.74 -8.25
CA THR A 67 4.57 12.96 -8.06
C THR A 67 6.05 12.68 -7.84
N GLY A 68 6.42 11.43 -7.56
CA GLY A 68 7.82 11.08 -7.31
C GLY A 68 8.16 9.62 -7.59
N LEU A 69 9.36 9.40 -8.11
CA LEU A 69 10.01 8.09 -8.16
C LEU A 69 11.23 8.14 -7.27
N PHE A 70 11.33 7.21 -6.32
CA PHE A 70 12.39 7.17 -5.34
C PHE A 70 13.41 6.10 -5.70
N GLY A 71 14.68 6.40 -5.41
CA GLY A 71 15.81 5.47 -5.47
C GLY A 71 15.43 4.09 -4.91
N PRO A 72 15.90 2.98 -5.50
CA PRO A 72 15.54 1.68 -4.99
C PRO A 72 16.19 1.42 -3.62
N ILE A 73 15.44 0.80 -2.71
CA ILE A 73 16.02 0.05 -1.60
C ILE A 73 16.58 -1.24 -2.20
N ARG A 74 17.90 -1.33 -2.28
CA ARG A 74 18.56 -2.48 -2.91
C ARG A 74 18.63 -3.67 -1.97
N SER A 75 18.56 -4.86 -2.56
CA SER A 75 18.85 -6.08 -1.78
C SER A 75 20.28 -6.06 -1.26
N GLY A 76 20.47 -6.48 0.00
CA GLY A 76 21.79 -6.55 0.63
C GLY A 76 22.41 -5.20 1.02
N THR A 77 21.68 -4.08 0.93
CA THR A 77 22.16 -2.79 1.43
C THR A 77 21.52 -2.41 2.76
N LEU A 78 22.27 -1.65 3.55
CA LEU A 78 21.75 -0.96 4.72
C LEU A 78 21.34 0.45 4.29
N VAL A 79 20.11 0.84 4.57
CA VAL A 79 19.55 2.13 4.16
C VAL A 79 18.79 2.79 5.30
N HIS A 80 18.53 4.08 5.19
CA HIS A 80 17.47 4.74 5.94
C HIS A 80 16.61 5.60 5.01
N LEU A 81 15.41 5.94 5.49
CA LEU A 81 14.47 6.80 4.79
C LEU A 81 14.50 8.21 5.38
N ASP A 82 14.48 9.20 4.51
CA ASP A 82 14.32 10.61 4.85
C ASP A 82 13.34 11.25 3.85
N ALA A 83 12.22 11.75 4.37
CA ALA A 83 11.20 12.38 3.55
C ALA A 83 11.66 13.68 2.87
N ASN A 84 12.78 14.27 3.33
CA ASN A 84 13.36 15.49 2.76
C ASN A 84 14.52 15.21 1.81
N ALA A 85 14.91 13.95 1.60
CA ALA A 85 16.03 13.57 0.76
C ALA A 85 15.76 13.64 -0.76
N HIS A 86 14.90 14.55 -1.22
CA HIS A 86 14.60 14.77 -2.64
C HIS A 86 14.35 13.47 -3.43
N ASN A 87 13.49 12.61 -2.89
CA ASN A 87 13.14 11.30 -3.44
C ASN A 87 14.29 10.28 -3.45
N GLN A 88 15.33 10.43 -2.63
CA GLN A 88 16.41 9.46 -2.53
C GLN A 88 16.20 8.48 -1.38
N VAL A 89 16.63 7.24 -1.59
CA VAL A 89 16.91 6.30 -0.49
C VAL A 89 18.36 6.50 -0.08
N ILE A 90 18.59 6.78 1.21
CA ILE A 90 19.93 7.08 1.70
C ILE A 90 20.61 5.78 2.08
N GLN A 91 21.67 5.43 1.36
CA GLN A 91 22.50 4.29 1.68
C GLN A 91 23.40 4.61 2.89
N SER A 92 23.47 3.69 3.84
CA SER A 92 24.40 3.79 4.97
C SER A 92 25.85 3.60 4.51
N GLU A 93 26.79 4.23 5.21
CA GLU A 93 28.22 3.95 5.06
C GLU A 93 28.61 2.58 5.63
N ARG A 94 27.75 1.99 6.47
CA ARG A 94 27.97 0.68 7.09
C ARG A 94 27.42 -0.43 6.19
N ALA A 95 28.13 -1.55 6.15
CA ALA A 95 27.57 -2.79 5.60
C ALA A 95 26.54 -3.39 6.59
N PRO A 96 25.54 -4.16 6.10
CA PRO A 96 24.69 -4.95 6.99
C PRO A 96 25.54 -5.85 7.89
N SER A 97 25.26 -5.83 9.20
CA SER A 97 26.05 -6.56 10.20
C SER A 97 25.74 -8.05 10.25
N ASP A 98 24.54 -8.46 9.84
CA ASP A 98 24.05 -9.85 9.84
C ASP A 98 22.97 -10.00 8.77
N GLU A 99 23.04 -11.05 7.94
CA GLU A 99 22.00 -11.39 6.96
C GLU A 99 20.70 -11.84 7.63
N GLN A 100 20.72 -12.20 8.91
CA GLN A 100 19.53 -12.57 9.67
C GLN A 100 18.85 -11.39 10.38
N ASP A 101 19.57 -10.29 10.66
CA ASP A 101 19.01 -9.09 11.31
C ASP A 101 18.46 -8.12 10.25
N THR A 102 17.32 -8.50 9.66
CA THR A 102 16.66 -7.75 8.60
C THR A 102 15.32 -7.18 9.07
N LEU A 103 14.82 -6.16 8.35
CA LEU A 103 13.49 -5.61 8.56
C LEU A 103 12.42 -6.69 8.48
N ILE A 104 12.48 -7.57 7.47
CA ILE A 104 11.54 -8.69 7.35
C ILE A 104 11.64 -9.62 8.57
N THR A 105 12.84 -9.97 9.03
CA THR A 105 13.00 -10.81 10.23
C THR A 105 12.35 -10.13 11.44
N HIS A 106 12.62 -8.85 11.65
CA HIS A 106 12.07 -8.07 12.75
C HIS A 106 10.54 -8.01 12.71
N LEU A 107 9.95 -7.75 11.55
CA LEU A 107 8.50 -7.69 11.36
C LEU A 107 7.83 -9.05 11.57
N ASN A 108 8.47 -10.15 11.13
CA ASN A 108 8.02 -11.52 11.43
C ASN A 108 8.08 -11.80 12.94
N ASN A 109 9.15 -11.38 13.62
CA ASN A 109 9.29 -11.60 15.07
C ASN A 109 8.21 -10.86 15.86
N LEU A 110 7.94 -9.59 15.52
CA LEU A 110 6.83 -8.81 16.09
C LEU A 110 5.49 -9.52 15.85
N HIS A 111 5.24 -9.95 14.62
CA HIS A 111 4.02 -10.69 14.28
C HIS A 111 3.86 -11.93 15.17
N ASN A 112 4.90 -12.76 15.28
CA ASN A 112 4.88 -13.99 16.08
C ASN A 112 4.67 -13.69 17.56
N GLU A 113 5.37 -12.70 18.12
CA GLU A 113 5.25 -12.32 19.53
C GLU A 113 3.81 -11.88 19.88
N TYR A 114 3.17 -11.12 19.00
CA TYR A 114 1.85 -10.55 19.24
C TYR A 114 0.68 -11.38 18.71
N THR A 115 0.95 -12.51 18.06
CA THR A 115 -0.08 -13.41 17.50
C THR A 115 -1.10 -13.87 18.54
N HIS A 116 -0.66 -14.18 19.75
CA HIS A 116 -1.54 -14.61 20.84
C HIS A 116 -2.08 -13.46 21.70
N ARG A 117 -1.95 -12.22 21.22
CA ARG A 117 -2.36 -10.99 21.92
C ARG A 117 -3.20 -10.10 20.98
N PRO A 118 -4.37 -10.58 20.50
CA PRO A 118 -5.18 -9.83 19.57
C PRO A 118 -5.62 -8.49 20.18
N PRO A 119 -5.76 -7.42 19.36
CA PRO A 119 -6.26 -6.14 19.81
C PRO A 119 -7.70 -6.24 20.36
N SER A 120 -8.05 -5.32 21.25
CA SER A 120 -9.44 -5.18 21.71
C SER A 120 -10.34 -4.63 20.60
N ARG A 121 -11.66 -4.74 20.77
CA ARG A 121 -12.66 -4.23 19.80
C ARG A 121 -12.58 -2.72 19.55
N GLU A 122 -12.01 -1.97 20.49
CA GLU A 122 -11.75 -0.53 20.33
C GLU A 122 -10.60 -0.24 19.36
N HIS A 123 -9.77 -1.24 19.07
CA HIS A 123 -8.57 -1.13 18.25
C HIS A 123 -8.61 -1.98 16.98
N ALA A 124 -9.56 -2.91 16.85
CA ALA A 124 -9.77 -3.68 15.64
C ALA A 124 -11.25 -4.01 15.40
N LEU A 125 -11.68 -3.87 14.15
CA LEU A 125 -12.94 -4.38 13.66
C LEU A 125 -12.80 -5.87 13.36
N LEU A 126 -13.65 -6.71 13.97
CA LEU A 126 -13.77 -8.12 13.63
C LEU A 126 -14.85 -8.29 12.57
N VAL A 127 -14.51 -8.94 11.46
CA VAL A 127 -15.40 -9.20 10.34
C VAL A 127 -15.39 -10.69 10.02
N ASN A 128 -16.57 -11.25 9.80
CA ASN A 128 -16.71 -12.57 9.18
C ASN A 128 -16.74 -12.37 7.65
N GLY A 129 -15.95 -13.13 6.91
CA GLY A 129 -16.06 -13.15 5.46
C GLY A 129 -15.29 -14.25 4.76
N PHE A 130 -15.80 -14.67 3.62
CA PHE A 130 -15.17 -15.69 2.80
C PHE A 130 -14.23 -15.05 1.78
N TRP A 131 -13.00 -15.55 1.70
CA TRP A 131 -12.03 -15.17 0.66
C TRP A 131 -12.12 -16.15 -0.49
N SER A 132 -12.84 -15.79 -1.56
CA SER A 132 -12.89 -16.60 -2.79
C SER A 132 -11.91 -16.06 -3.81
N ALA A 133 -11.18 -16.87 -4.58
CA ALA A 133 -10.28 -16.38 -5.64
C ALA A 133 -10.97 -16.32 -7.02
N THR A 134 -10.48 -15.52 -7.99
CA THR A 134 -11.04 -15.50 -9.37
C THR A 134 -11.00 -16.89 -10.02
N VAL A 135 -9.97 -17.69 -9.74
CA VAL A 135 -9.85 -19.05 -10.28
C VAL A 135 -10.98 -19.97 -9.82
N ASP A 136 -11.67 -19.61 -8.73
CA ASP A 136 -12.82 -20.32 -8.17
C ASP A 136 -14.17 -19.73 -8.65
N GLY A 137 -14.15 -18.85 -9.65
CA GLY A 137 -15.36 -18.28 -10.28
C GLY A 137 -15.86 -16.96 -9.68
N ALA A 138 -15.14 -16.37 -8.71
CA ALA A 138 -15.51 -15.09 -8.06
C ALA A 138 -14.95 -13.83 -8.77
N GLY A 139 -14.74 -13.91 -10.09
CA GLY A 139 -14.26 -12.79 -10.90
C GLY A 139 -15.16 -11.55 -10.77
N ILE A 140 -14.56 -10.37 -10.80
CA ILE A 140 -15.27 -9.10 -10.66
C ILE A 140 -15.53 -8.49 -12.03
N THR A 141 -16.78 -8.20 -12.37
CA THR A 141 -17.16 -7.48 -13.60
C THR A 141 -16.44 -6.13 -13.68
N GLY A 142 -15.72 -5.88 -14.79
CA GLY A 142 -14.94 -4.64 -15.00
C GLY A 142 -13.49 -4.69 -14.51
N LEU A 143 -13.09 -5.76 -13.82
CA LEU A 143 -11.70 -6.11 -13.55
C LEU A 143 -11.35 -7.30 -14.42
N ASP A 144 -10.74 -7.00 -15.56
CA ASP A 144 -10.22 -8.00 -16.48
C ASP A 144 -9.10 -8.82 -15.79
N GLY A 145 -9.05 -10.14 -16.02
CA GLY A 145 -8.01 -11.02 -15.46
C GLY A 145 -6.58 -10.68 -15.89
N SER A 146 -6.43 -9.88 -16.96
CA SER A 146 -5.21 -9.27 -17.49
C SER A 146 -5.00 -7.81 -17.08
N ALA A 147 -5.93 -7.20 -16.34
CA ALA A 147 -5.71 -5.92 -15.66
C ALA A 147 -4.92 -6.10 -14.34
N ASN A 148 -4.54 -7.34 -14.05
CA ASN A 148 -3.81 -7.76 -12.87
C ASN A 148 -2.65 -8.65 -13.32
N VAL A 149 -1.42 -8.35 -12.92
CA VAL A 149 -0.26 -9.24 -13.12
C VAL A 149 -0.32 -10.45 -12.14
N PHE A 150 -1.51 -10.76 -11.59
CA PHE A 150 -1.70 -11.21 -10.19
C PHE A 150 -2.65 -12.41 -10.01
N GLY A 151 -2.69 -13.34 -10.96
CA GLY A 151 -3.21 -14.71 -10.78
C GLY A 151 -4.73 -14.87 -10.54
N SER A 152 -5.31 -14.27 -9.49
CA SER A 152 -6.72 -14.39 -9.17
C SER A 152 -7.24 -13.29 -8.24
N THR A 153 -8.19 -12.48 -8.70
CA THR A 153 -8.92 -11.47 -7.90
C THR A 153 -10.03 -12.11 -7.08
N GLY A 154 -9.93 -12.01 -5.76
CA GLY A 154 -10.95 -12.53 -4.89
C GLY A 154 -12.02 -11.55 -4.43
N GLN A 155 -12.96 -12.05 -3.63
CA GLN A 155 -13.88 -11.22 -2.85
C GLN A 155 -13.77 -11.65 -1.40
N LEU A 156 -13.59 -10.71 -0.47
CA LEU A 156 -13.91 -10.93 0.95
C LEU A 156 -15.33 -10.41 1.17
N ILE A 157 -16.35 -11.27 1.18
CA ILE A 157 -17.75 -10.87 1.41
C ILE A 157 -17.99 -10.77 2.91
N CYS A 158 -18.26 -9.57 3.40
CA CYS A 158 -18.54 -9.32 4.81
C CYS A 158 -20.07 -9.37 5.07
N ASP A 159 -20.48 -9.76 6.28
CA ASP A 159 -21.89 -9.74 6.74
C ASP A 159 -22.14 -8.55 7.68
N VAL A 160 -21.83 -7.33 7.21
CA VAL A 160 -21.96 -6.09 7.99
C VAL A 160 -22.42 -4.92 7.12
N ASP A 161 -23.54 -4.30 7.49
CA ASP A 161 -24.11 -3.16 6.74
C ASP A 161 -23.22 -1.91 6.78
N GLU A 162 -22.37 -1.79 7.81
CA GLU A 162 -21.46 -0.65 8.03
C GLU A 162 -20.04 -1.15 8.36
N LEU A 163 -19.04 -0.54 7.72
CA LEU A 163 -17.63 -0.79 8.03
C LEU A 163 -17.05 0.40 8.80
N CYS A 164 -16.90 0.23 10.11
CA CYS A 164 -16.30 1.22 11.01
C CYS A 164 -14.91 0.75 11.42
N PHE A 165 -13.88 1.21 10.70
CA PHE A 165 -12.50 0.86 11.03
C PHE A 165 -12.00 1.73 12.19
N PRO A 166 -11.55 1.14 13.31
CA PRO A 166 -10.91 1.92 14.37
C PRO A 166 -9.68 2.63 13.82
N LEU A 167 -9.60 3.95 14.06
CA LEU A 167 -8.48 4.78 13.64
C LEU A 167 -7.51 4.98 14.80
N LEU A 168 -6.37 4.30 14.72
CA LEU A 168 -5.29 4.43 15.68
C LEU A 168 -4.40 5.60 15.26
N ARG A 169 -4.17 6.51 16.20
CA ARG A 169 -3.23 7.61 16.08
C ARG A 169 -2.06 7.40 17.01
N TYR A 170 -0.87 7.74 16.55
CA TYR A 170 0.31 7.78 17.39
C TYR A 170 0.27 9.05 18.25
N GLY A 171 -0.36 8.95 19.43
CA GLY A 171 -0.56 10.07 20.33
C GLY A 171 0.69 10.47 21.12
N ASP A 172 0.54 11.50 21.96
CA ASP A 172 1.64 12.02 22.80
C ASP A 172 1.82 11.23 24.10
N SER A 173 0.80 10.49 24.55
CA SER A 173 0.88 9.68 25.77
C SER A 173 1.57 8.35 25.49
N ARG A 174 2.37 7.90 26.45
CA ARG A 174 3.02 6.59 26.40
C ARG A 174 2.02 5.44 26.18
N GLU A 175 0.87 5.51 26.83
CA GLU A 175 -0.21 4.53 26.67
C GLU A 175 -0.73 4.48 25.22
N SER A 176 -0.99 5.64 24.60
CA SER A 176 -1.44 5.71 23.20
C SER A 176 -0.38 5.16 22.23
N GLN A 177 0.89 5.46 22.47
CA GLN A 177 2.00 4.95 21.66
C GLN A 177 2.14 3.43 21.80
N GLU A 178 2.12 2.91 23.03
CA GLU A 178 2.18 1.46 23.29
C GLU A 178 0.99 0.71 22.68
N HIS A 179 -0.22 1.27 22.72
CA HIS A 179 -1.39 0.68 22.04
C HIS A 179 -1.25 0.68 20.52
N TYR A 180 -0.77 1.78 19.93
CA TYR A 180 -0.51 1.88 18.51
C TYR A 180 0.53 0.83 18.07
N GLU A 181 1.69 0.82 18.71
CA GLU A 181 2.81 -0.08 18.37
C GLU A 181 2.45 -1.55 18.58
N ARG A 182 1.76 -1.87 19.68
CA ARG A 182 1.28 -3.24 19.94
C ARG A 182 0.28 -3.71 18.89
N THR A 183 -0.68 -2.86 18.53
CA THR A 183 -1.69 -3.21 17.52
C THR A 183 -1.04 -3.34 16.15
N LEU A 184 -0.09 -2.46 15.82
CA LEU A 184 0.68 -2.55 14.59
C LEU A 184 1.53 -3.83 14.52
N ALA A 185 2.20 -4.20 15.62
CA ALA A 185 2.96 -5.43 15.75
C ALA A 185 2.10 -6.69 15.56
N TYR A 186 0.84 -6.68 16.02
CA TYR A 186 -0.11 -7.77 15.75
C TYR A 186 -0.32 -8.03 14.24
N TYR A 187 -0.28 -6.99 13.40
CA TYR A 187 -0.33 -7.12 11.94
C TYR A 187 1.05 -7.41 11.31
N GLY A 188 2.11 -7.55 12.12
CA GLY A 188 3.49 -7.66 11.66
C GLY A 188 4.01 -6.36 11.08
N GLY A 189 3.61 -5.24 11.66
CA GLY A 189 4.10 -3.91 11.30
C GLY A 189 4.99 -3.28 12.37
N LYS A 190 5.69 -2.21 11.99
CA LYS A 190 6.34 -1.27 12.91
C LYS A 190 6.38 0.13 12.32
N LEU A 191 6.56 1.14 13.18
CA LEU A 191 7.06 2.44 12.73
C LEU A 191 8.58 2.37 12.65
N LEU A 192 9.12 2.70 11.49
CA LEU A 192 10.52 3.03 11.31
C LEU A 192 10.71 4.48 11.76
N LYS A 193 11.60 4.69 12.71
CA LYS A 193 11.91 6.04 13.20
C LYS A 193 12.61 6.84 12.09
N PRO A 194 12.54 8.19 12.14
CA PRO A 194 13.32 9.02 11.23
C PRO A 194 14.80 8.63 11.28
N HIS A 195 15.38 8.41 10.10
CA HIS A 195 16.77 7.96 9.94
C HIS A 195 17.12 6.60 10.59
N GLU A 196 16.12 5.79 10.96
CA GLU A 196 16.37 4.42 11.38
C GLU A 196 16.97 3.62 10.22
N GLU A 197 18.14 3.05 10.44
CA GLU A 197 18.81 2.21 9.45
C GLU A 197 18.27 0.78 9.51
N PHE A 198 18.02 0.19 8.34
CA PHE A 198 17.56 -1.18 8.22
C PHE A 198 18.08 -1.84 6.94
N ALA A 199 18.33 -3.15 7.02
CA ALA A 199 18.53 -4.01 5.86
C ALA A 199 17.17 -4.64 5.51
N LEU A 200 16.80 -4.66 4.23
CA LEU A 200 15.44 -5.07 3.85
C LEU A 200 15.14 -6.54 4.16
N GLY A 201 16.09 -7.44 3.86
CA GLY A 201 15.88 -8.90 3.94
C GLY A 201 15.06 -9.50 2.80
N PHE A 202 14.75 -8.70 1.77
CA PHE A 202 14.13 -9.15 0.53
C PHE A 202 15.19 -9.34 -0.55
N ASN A 203 14.98 -10.30 -1.45
CA ASN A 203 15.95 -10.66 -2.50
C ASN A 203 15.81 -9.85 -3.79
N GLN A 204 14.96 -8.82 -3.81
CA GLN A 204 14.79 -7.92 -4.93
C GLN A 204 14.71 -6.47 -4.45
N ASP A 205 14.89 -5.54 -5.39
CA ASP A 205 14.84 -4.11 -5.13
C ASP A 205 13.40 -3.64 -4.90
N LEU A 206 13.22 -2.70 -3.95
CA LEU A 206 11.96 -1.97 -3.78
C LEU A 206 12.08 -0.54 -4.29
N TRP A 207 11.14 -0.13 -5.12
CA TRP A 207 11.06 1.19 -5.71
C TRP A 207 10.01 2.01 -5.00
N GLY A 208 10.38 3.19 -4.48
CA GLY A 208 9.40 4.08 -3.88
C GLY A 208 8.66 4.84 -4.97
N ILE A 209 7.33 4.77 -4.96
CA ILE A 209 6.47 5.53 -5.87
C ILE A 209 5.60 6.44 -5.00
N GLN A 210 5.73 7.74 -5.23
CA GLN A 210 4.94 8.73 -4.52
C GLN A 210 3.67 9.03 -5.29
N TYR A 211 2.55 8.73 -4.65
CA TYR A 211 1.23 9.09 -5.13
C TYR A 211 0.72 10.24 -4.28
N ASP A 212 0.13 11.21 -4.94
CA ASP A 212 -0.60 12.28 -4.32
C ASP A 212 -2.09 12.14 -4.65
N GLN A 213 -2.91 12.14 -3.60
CA GLN A 213 -4.30 11.73 -3.67
C GLN A 213 -5.23 12.80 -3.08
N LYS A 214 -6.41 12.97 -3.70
CA LYS A 214 -7.49 13.82 -3.22
C LYS A 214 -8.60 13.05 -2.50
N LEU A 215 -8.70 13.24 -1.19
CA LEU A 215 -9.85 12.77 -0.41
C LEU A 215 -10.91 13.87 -0.20
N PRO A 216 -12.20 13.47 -0.07
CA PRO A 216 -12.73 12.10 -0.19
C PRO A 216 -12.93 11.62 -1.63
N GLN A 217 -12.75 12.49 -2.65
CA GLN A 217 -13.18 12.27 -4.03
C GLN A 217 -12.56 11.02 -4.66
N TYR A 218 -11.27 10.75 -4.44
CA TYR A 218 -10.64 9.53 -4.93
C TYR A 218 -11.35 8.27 -4.43
N VAL A 219 -11.69 8.24 -3.14
CA VAL A 219 -12.39 7.09 -2.56
C VAL A 219 -13.81 7.00 -3.13
N THR A 220 -14.57 8.09 -3.12
CA THR A 220 -15.98 8.07 -3.55
C THR A 220 -16.17 7.88 -5.05
N GLU A 221 -15.35 8.53 -5.87
CA GLU A 221 -15.54 8.59 -7.33
C GLU A 221 -14.74 7.50 -8.06
N TYR A 222 -13.59 7.09 -7.51
CA TYR A 222 -12.75 6.06 -8.12
C TYR A 222 -12.88 4.70 -7.44
N GLN A 223 -12.66 4.59 -6.12
CA GLN A 223 -12.69 3.27 -5.44
C GLN A 223 -14.11 2.68 -5.34
N PHE A 224 -15.08 3.50 -4.96
CA PHE A 224 -16.49 3.10 -4.87
C PHE A 224 -17.29 3.36 -6.14
N GLY A 225 -16.65 3.86 -7.20
CA GLY A 225 -17.30 4.13 -8.47
C GLY A 225 -17.94 2.87 -9.07
N PRO A 226 -19.12 2.99 -9.71
CA PRO A 226 -19.83 1.85 -10.32
C PRO A 226 -19.00 1.15 -11.41
N THR A 227 -18.02 1.83 -11.98
CA THR A 227 -17.12 1.32 -13.03
C THR A 227 -16.00 0.40 -12.51
N LYS A 228 -15.75 0.33 -11.20
CA LYS A 228 -14.80 -0.60 -10.55
C LYS A 228 -15.49 -1.67 -9.70
N GLY A 229 -16.81 -1.75 -9.78
CA GLY A 229 -17.67 -2.78 -9.20
C GLY A 229 -17.94 -2.66 -7.69
N GLY A 230 -17.64 -1.50 -7.07
CA GLY A 230 -18.24 -1.07 -5.79
C GLY A 230 -17.75 -1.79 -4.52
N GLY A 231 -16.50 -1.56 -4.11
CA GLY A 231 -15.98 -2.07 -2.85
C GLY A 231 -14.60 -1.51 -2.47
N LEU A 232 -14.14 -1.80 -1.25
CA LEU A 232 -12.81 -1.40 -0.78
C LEU A 232 -11.78 -2.45 -1.17
N PHE A 233 -10.81 -2.13 -2.02
CA PHE A 233 -9.79 -3.11 -2.39
C PHE A 233 -8.80 -3.34 -1.25
N VAL A 234 -8.60 -4.57 -0.79
CA VAL A 234 -7.48 -4.92 0.10
C VAL A 234 -6.49 -5.79 -0.65
N GLU A 235 -5.29 -5.97 -0.14
CA GLU A 235 -4.26 -6.71 -0.85
C GLU A 235 -3.20 -7.22 0.08
N HIS A 236 -2.43 -8.19 -0.38
CA HIS A 236 -1.25 -8.66 0.30
C HIS A 236 -0.18 -9.03 -0.73
N HIS A 237 1.08 -8.93 -0.34
CA HIS A 237 2.18 -9.04 -1.29
C HIS A 237 3.29 -9.92 -0.74
N PRO A 238 4.04 -10.68 -1.57
CA PRO A 238 5.14 -11.52 -1.10
C PRO A 238 6.39 -10.72 -0.68
N PHE A 239 6.31 -9.39 -0.67
CA PHE A 239 7.34 -8.46 -0.28
C PHE A 239 6.81 -7.49 0.80
N PRO A 240 7.68 -6.94 1.66
CA PRO A 240 7.26 -5.99 2.68
C PRO A 240 6.78 -4.69 2.01
N HIS A 241 5.82 -4.00 2.63
CA HIS A 241 5.44 -2.65 2.21
C HIS A 241 6.00 -1.64 3.18
N ILE A 242 6.44 -0.51 2.64
CA ILE A 242 6.89 0.64 3.43
C ILE A 242 6.18 1.86 2.89
N TRP A 243 5.52 2.59 3.79
CA TRP A 243 4.84 3.84 3.50
C TRP A 243 5.54 5.00 4.19
N LEU A 244 5.97 5.98 3.40
CA LEU A 244 6.61 7.20 3.87
C LEU A 244 5.73 8.41 3.49
N PRO A 245 5.03 9.04 4.44
CA PRO A 245 4.24 10.25 4.18
C PRO A 245 5.15 11.42 3.78
N ALA A 246 4.75 12.18 2.78
CA ALA A 246 5.41 13.45 2.46
C ALA A 246 5.23 14.43 3.62
N GLN A 247 6.30 15.18 3.92
CA GLN A 247 6.26 16.23 4.93
C GLN A 247 5.77 17.55 4.31
N GLY A 248 4.98 18.31 5.07
CA GLY A 248 4.49 19.62 4.64
C GLY A 248 3.20 19.54 3.82
N LYS A 249 3.10 20.44 2.84
CA LYS A 249 1.97 20.49 1.90
C LYS A 249 2.34 19.76 0.63
N ASP A 250 1.42 18.95 0.16
CA ASP A 250 1.50 18.35 -1.15
C ASP A 250 1.69 19.46 -2.23
N PRO A 251 2.62 19.29 -3.17
CA PRO A 251 2.91 20.26 -4.22
C PRO A 251 1.84 20.39 -5.32
N VAL A 252 0.96 19.40 -5.56
CA VAL A 252 0.00 19.43 -6.68
C VAL A 252 -1.36 19.95 -6.26
N PHE A 253 -1.91 19.47 -5.15
CA PHE A 253 -3.20 19.91 -4.59
C PHE A 253 -3.07 20.87 -3.40
N GLY A 254 -1.87 21.14 -2.89
CA GLY A 254 -1.61 22.16 -1.87
C GLY A 254 -2.10 21.79 -0.47
N ARG A 255 -2.37 20.51 -0.19
CA ARG A 255 -3.00 20.04 1.05
C ARG A 255 -2.00 19.39 1.98
N HIS A 256 -2.27 19.39 3.29
CA HIS A 256 -1.42 18.68 4.23
C HIS A 256 -1.62 17.18 4.07
N THR A 257 -0.52 16.43 4.09
CA THR A 257 -0.58 14.98 4.05
C THR A 257 -1.28 14.44 5.29
N THR A 258 -2.25 13.55 5.11
CA THR A 258 -2.77 12.68 6.18
C THR A 258 -2.71 11.27 5.67
N SER A 259 -1.73 10.51 6.11
CA SER A 259 -1.48 9.16 5.62
C SER A 259 -2.17 8.12 6.51
N ARG A 260 -3.06 7.33 5.91
CA ARG A 260 -3.79 6.28 6.62
C ARG A 260 -3.73 4.96 5.89
N ILE A 261 -3.29 3.93 6.60
CA ILE A 261 -3.16 2.58 6.09
C ILE A 261 -4.11 1.67 6.85
N LEU A 262 -5.01 1.02 6.13
CA LEU A 262 -5.80 -0.08 6.67
C LEU A 262 -4.93 -1.32 6.67
N LEU A 263 -4.82 -2.01 7.80
CA LEU A 263 -4.20 -3.33 7.91
C LEU A 263 -5.24 -4.37 8.29
N GLY A 264 -5.07 -5.57 7.74
CA GLY A 264 -5.93 -6.72 7.96
C GLY A 264 -5.14 -7.96 8.35
N ARG A 265 -5.77 -8.85 9.11
CA ARG A 265 -5.20 -10.14 9.48
C ARG A 265 -6.29 -11.17 9.74
N ARG A 266 -6.06 -12.42 9.35
CA ARG A 266 -6.94 -13.55 9.72
C ARG A 266 -6.85 -13.86 11.21
N VAL A 267 -7.95 -14.28 11.81
CA VAL A 267 -8.01 -14.63 13.25
C VAL A 267 -7.57 -16.07 13.50
N ASP A 268 -7.69 -16.97 12.52
CA ASP A 268 -7.15 -18.33 12.62
C ASP A 268 -5.62 -18.29 12.59
N THR A 269 -5.01 -18.46 13.76
CA THR A 269 -3.56 -18.35 13.99
C THR A 269 -2.88 -19.71 14.13
N GLN A 270 -3.63 -20.81 14.03
CA GLN A 270 -3.05 -22.15 14.26
C GLN A 270 -2.19 -22.62 13.08
N GLN A 271 -2.43 -22.13 11.86
CA GLN A 271 -1.60 -22.35 10.68
C GLN A 271 -1.71 -21.13 9.74
N GLU A 272 -0.96 -20.06 10.00
CA GLU A 272 -0.65 -19.12 8.91
C GLU A 272 0.36 -19.83 7.99
N ASP A 273 -0.14 -20.55 6.98
CA ASP A 273 0.71 -20.95 5.86
C ASP A 273 1.12 -19.69 5.08
N ASN A 274 2.30 -19.70 4.45
CA ASN A 274 2.78 -18.59 3.60
C ASN A 274 1.85 -18.31 2.39
N TYR A 275 0.70 -18.98 2.31
CA TYR A 275 -0.17 -19.04 1.17
C TYR A 275 -1.60 -19.38 1.64
N PHE A 276 -2.34 -18.38 2.12
CA PHE A 276 -3.78 -18.26 2.48
C PHE A 276 -4.83 -19.35 2.09
N ARG A 277 -4.49 -20.63 1.92
CA ARG A 277 -5.24 -21.67 1.20
C ARG A 277 -5.88 -22.69 2.13
N THR A 278 -5.39 -22.85 3.36
CA THR A 278 -6.01 -23.73 4.35
C THR A 278 -6.55 -22.94 5.53
N VAL A 279 -7.86 -22.81 5.65
CA VAL A 279 -8.52 -22.12 6.78
C VAL A 279 -9.70 -22.91 7.32
N THR A 280 -9.88 -22.87 8.63
CA THR A 280 -11.05 -23.42 9.34
C THR A 280 -12.03 -22.35 9.80
N THR A 281 -11.60 -21.08 9.87
CA THR A 281 -12.47 -19.95 10.22
C THR A 281 -12.32 -18.76 9.25
N GLU A 282 -13.45 -18.12 8.97
CA GLU A 282 -13.61 -17.01 8.02
C GLU A 282 -13.58 -15.65 8.73
N GLN A 283 -12.66 -15.46 9.69
CA GLN A 283 -12.63 -14.26 10.53
C GLN A 283 -11.39 -13.40 10.30
N TYR A 284 -11.60 -12.08 10.26
CA TYR A 284 -10.58 -11.08 9.96
C TYR A 284 -10.64 -9.92 10.96
N HIS A 285 -9.49 -9.52 11.46
CA HIS A 285 -9.31 -8.23 12.13
C HIS A 285 -8.87 -7.16 11.13
N PHE A 286 -9.42 -5.97 11.25
CA PHE A 286 -9.01 -4.78 10.50
C PHE A 286 -8.81 -3.57 11.40
N SER A 287 -7.73 -2.83 11.18
CA SER A 287 -7.39 -1.60 11.92
C SER A 287 -6.83 -0.54 10.98
N MET A 288 -7.21 0.72 11.16
CA MET A 288 -6.68 1.84 10.39
C MET A 288 -5.59 2.55 11.19
N PHE A 289 -4.42 2.77 10.59
CA PHE A 289 -3.30 3.46 11.23
C PHE A 289 -3.04 4.80 10.55
N GLU A 290 -3.08 5.88 11.31
CA GLU A 290 -2.56 7.18 10.87
C GLU A 290 -1.05 7.21 11.12
N ILE A 291 -0.24 7.40 10.07
CA ILE A 291 1.22 7.48 10.22
C ILE A 291 1.57 8.88 10.74
N PRO A 292 2.36 9.02 11.83
CA PRO A 292 2.74 10.32 12.34
C PRO A 292 3.59 11.11 11.33
N LEU A 293 3.29 12.40 11.16
CA LEU A 293 4.03 13.31 10.27
C LEU A 293 5.26 13.89 10.98
N ASN A 294 6.16 13.01 11.42
CA ASN A 294 7.42 13.36 12.07
C ASN A 294 8.64 12.78 11.33
N GLY A 295 8.45 12.36 10.08
CA GLY A 295 9.45 11.66 9.27
C GLY A 295 9.48 10.14 9.45
N SER A 296 8.60 9.57 10.28
CA SER A 296 8.48 8.11 10.42
C SER A 296 7.86 7.48 9.18
N ALA A 297 8.23 6.23 8.92
CA ALA A 297 7.59 5.38 7.92
C ALA A 297 6.87 4.22 8.61
N LEU A 298 5.78 3.73 8.02
CA LEU A 298 5.14 2.49 8.47
C LEU A 298 5.62 1.35 7.58
N ALA A 299 6.20 0.31 8.17
CA ALA A 299 6.61 -0.90 7.48
C ALA A 299 5.74 -2.08 7.91
N ILE A 300 5.34 -2.94 6.97
CA ILE A 300 4.65 -4.21 7.26
C ILE A 300 5.35 -5.40 6.63
N ARG A 301 5.19 -6.55 7.28
CA ARG A 301 5.74 -7.82 6.80
C ARG A 301 5.15 -8.19 5.43
N PRO A 302 5.87 -9.03 4.66
CA PRO A 302 5.26 -9.75 3.54
C PRO A 302 3.98 -10.46 3.97
N GLN A 303 3.02 -10.53 3.04
CA GLN A 303 1.71 -11.16 3.17
C GLN A 303 0.72 -10.48 4.15
N CYS A 304 1.07 -9.35 4.77
CA CYS A 304 0.09 -8.59 5.55
C CYS A 304 -0.99 -7.99 4.63
N ILE A 305 -2.27 -8.16 5.00
CA ILE A 305 -3.40 -7.59 4.27
C ILE A 305 -3.43 -6.09 4.50
N HIS A 306 -3.62 -5.27 3.47
CA HIS A 306 -3.65 -3.82 3.61
C HIS A 306 -4.45 -3.10 2.53
N ASN A 307 -4.76 -1.83 2.78
CA ASN A 307 -5.19 -0.84 1.81
C ASN A 307 -4.58 0.53 2.16
N ASP A 308 -4.13 1.25 1.15
CA ASP A 308 -3.46 2.54 1.25
C ASP A 308 -4.30 3.72 0.71
N SER A 309 -5.57 3.47 0.36
CA SER A 309 -6.41 4.44 -0.37
C SER A 309 -7.02 5.52 0.53
N PHE A 310 -6.73 5.51 1.83
CA PHE A 310 -7.24 6.48 2.80
C PHE A 310 -6.26 7.63 3.10
N THR A 311 -5.23 7.77 2.28
CA THR A 311 -4.31 8.91 2.32
C THR A 311 -4.91 10.13 1.63
N ASP A 312 -4.83 11.29 2.29
CA ASP A 312 -5.01 12.60 1.66
C ASP A 312 -3.64 13.25 1.48
N GLY A 313 -3.32 13.75 0.29
CA GLY A 313 -1.99 14.29 -0.03
C GLY A 313 -0.98 13.22 -0.47
N ALA A 314 0.31 13.57 -0.37
CA ALA A 314 1.40 12.78 -0.97
C ALA A 314 1.98 11.72 -0.01
N GLN A 315 2.09 10.48 -0.51
CA GLN A 315 2.68 9.35 0.21
C GLN A 315 3.51 8.49 -0.75
N THR A 316 4.72 8.15 -0.33
CA THR A 316 5.58 7.19 -1.02
C THR A 316 5.26 5.78 -0.55
N VAL A 317 5.04 4.87 -1.50
CA VAL A 317 4.87 3.42 -1.27
C VAL A 317 6.03 2.69 -1.93
N PHE A 318 6.76 1.87 -1.18
CA PHE A 318 7.86 1.06 -1.71
C PHE A 318 7.33 -0.28 -2.25
N LEU A 319 7.52 -0.51 -3.55
CA LEU A 319 6.97 -1.63 -4.30
C LEU A 319 8.06 -2.44 -5.00
N ALA A 320 7.93 -3.76 -5.03
CA ALA A 320 8.80 -4.63 -5.82
C ALA A 320 8.27 -4.80 -7.24
N ASN A 321 9.16 -4.99 -8.21
CA ASN A 321 8.79 -5.45 -9.56
C ASN A 321 8.52 -6.96 -9.56
N THR A 322 7.50 -7.37 -8.80
CA THR A 322 7.09 -8.76 -8.68
C THR A 322 5.59 -8.92 -8.88
N ALA A 323 5.17 -10.12 -9.27
CA ALA A 323 3.77 -10.50 -9.15
C ALA A 323 3.32 -10.42 -7.68
N ALA A 324 2.18 -9.80 -7.45
CA ALA A 324 1.52 -9.48 -6.20
C ALA A 324 0.16 -10.20 -6.11
N ASN A 325 -0.52 -10.21 -4.96
CA ASN A 325 -1.84 -10.84 -4.78
C ASN A 325 -2.86 -9.80 -4.25
N THR A 326 -3.64 -9.17 -5.12
CA THR A 326 -4.67 -8.20 -4.70
C THR A 326 -6.06 -8.84 -4.63
N VAL A 327 -6.83 -8.54 -3.58
CA VAL A 327 -8.20 -9.05 -3.39
C VAL A 327 -9.17 -7.98 -2.92
N ALA A 328 -10.27 -7.80 -3.64
CA ALA A 328 -11.24 -6.80 -3.26
C ALA A 328 -11.96 -7.21 -1.95
N LEU A 329 -11.93 -6.36 -0.91
CA LEU A 329 -12.89 -6.46 0.18
C LEU A 329 -14.22 -5.93 -0.35
N ARG A 330 -15.21 -6.81 -0.41
CA ARG A 330 -16.52 -6.51 -0.95
C ARG A 330 -17.59 -6.85 0.05
N HIS A 331 -18.78 -6.36 -0.20
CA HIS A 331 -19.94 -6.80 0.53
C HIS A 331 -20.86 -7.50 -0.48
N SER A 332 -21.68 -8.43 -0.02
CA SER A 332 -22.69 -9.14 -0.84
C SER A 332 -23.80 -8.21 -1.35
N VAL A 333 -23.85 -7.00 -0.81
CA VAL A 333 -24.67 -5.83 -1.20
C VAL A 333 -23.78 -4.59 -1.19
N PRO A 334 -24.13 -3.46 -1.84
CA PRO A 334 -23.33 -2.25 -1.77
C PRO A 334 -23.07 -1.81 -0.32
N ILE A 335 -21.81 -1.54 0.04
CA ILE A 335 -21.48 -0.90 1.32
C ILE A 335 -22.06 0.52 1.25
N ASN A 336 -23.07 0.78 2.07
CA ASN A 336 -23.77 2.07 2.04
C ASN A 336 -23.10 3.10 2.96
N ARG A 337 -22.29 2.66 3.93
CA ARG A 337 -21.58 3.52 4.89
C ARG A 337 -20.24 2.93 5.34
N MET A 338 -19.21 3.77 5.36
CA MET A 338 -17.84 3.45 5.75
C MET A 338 -17.24 4.60 6.53
N PHE A 339 -16.55 4.26 7.62
CA PHE A 339 -15.93 5.21 8.52
C PHE A 339 -14.49 4.82 8.84
N ALA A 340 -13.60 5.82 8.95
CA ALA A 340 -12.32 5.65 9.64
C ALA A 340 -12.32 6.51 10.91
N GLY A 341 -12.42 5.85 12.07
CA GLY A 341 -12.85 6.52 13.30
C GLY A 341 -14.24 7.12 13.10
N ASP A 342 -14.40 8.40 13.44
CA ASP A 342 -15.69 9.11 13.32
C ASP A 342 -15.94 9.76 11.94
N LYS A 343 -15.03 9.59 10.97
CA LYS A 343 -15.10 10.28 9.68
C LYS A 343 -15.76 9.40 8.61
N PRO A 344 -16.91 9.80 8.03
CA PRO A 344 -17.52 9.08 6.91
C PRO A 344 -16.74 9.29 5.61
N PHE A 345 -16.71 8.26 4.75
CA PHE A 345 -16.09 8.28 3.42
C PHE A 345 -17.08 8.25 2.25
N HIS A 346 -18.38 8.43 2.49
CA HIS A 346 -19.41 8.51 1.44
C HIS A 346 -19.86 9.95 1.19
N ARG A 347 -20.37 10.22 -0.02
CA ARG A 347 -21.31 11.33 -0.21
C ARG A 347 -22.59 10.97 0.52
N GLU A 348 -23.05 11.84 1.41
CA GLU A 348 -24.49 11.92 1.65
C GLU A 348 -25.11 12.25 0.29
N HIS A 349 -25.91 11.33 -0.24
CA HIS A 349 -26.79 11.66 -1.35
C HIS A 349 -27.84 12.61 -0.81
N GLU A 350 -27.66 13.92 -1.06
CA GLU A 350 -28.78 14.86 -1.17
C GLU A 350 -29.52 14.67 -2.50
#